data_AF-A0A7R9HDW5-F1
#
_entry.id   AF-A0A7R9HDW5-F1
#
_cell.length_a   1.000
_cell.length_b   1.000
_cell.length_c   1.000
_cell.angle_alpha   90.00
_cell.angle_beta   90.00
_cell.angle_gamma   90.00
#
_symmetry.space_group_name_H-M   'P 1'
#
loop_
_entity.id
_entity.type
_entity.pdbx_description
1 polymer ?
#
loop_
_entity_poly.entity_id
_entity_poly.type
_entity_poly.pdbx_seq_one_letter_code
_entity_poly.pdbx_strand_id
1 'polypeptide(L)'
;VYVQDIRSGSCSHDAVPVILKESSSTAWVDGCNGLGPVVGNFCMELAINKARRTGFSWVTAKGCSHNGMTSWYSSLALKHGLVGLTFGNTPPVMAPTRAKEAVLGFSPISIAAPVLSSDDLIFDMTATAVSVGKIHEHHKKGLPLDEGWALGPDGKTTTDPTAALQAKCLMPLGGTSGYKGYGLALVVETLSAILAGMLCCASFGPKVRSWISQDDTPAGLGQSYVVIDPGFFA
;
A
#
# COMPACT_ATOMS: atom_id res chain seq x y z
N VAL A 1 17.42 -0.75 -1.83
CA VAL A 1 16.36 -0.74 -0.79
C VAL A 1 16.27 -2.12 -0.16
N TYR A 2 15.63 -3.15 -0.75
CA TYR A 2 15.50 -4.48 -0.12
C TYR A 2 16.78 -5.11 0.43
N VAL A 3 17.87 -5.15 -0.36
CA VAL A 3 19.17 -5.69 0.11
C VAL A 3 19.71 -4.90 1.31
N GLN A 4 19.48 -3.59 1.32
CA GLN A 4 19.91 -2.71 2.41
C GLN A 4 19.05 -2.93 3.65
N ASP A 5 17.73 -3.04 3.50
CA ASP A 5 16.80 -3.30 4.62
C ASP A 5 17.10 -4.64 5.31
N ILE A 6 17.50 -5.65 4.54
CA ILE A 6 17.95 -6.94 5.08
C ILE A 6 19.28 -6.78 5.82
N ARG A 7 20.25 -6.09 5.20
CA ARG A 7 21.59 -5.90 5.80
C ARG A 7 21.57 -5.05 7.07
N SER A 8 20.66 -4.08 7.18
CA SER A 8 20.48 -3.27 8.38
C SER A 8 19.63 -3.95 9.46
N GLY A 9 19.09 -5.15 9.20
CA GLY A 9 18.17 -5.81 10.15
C GLY A 9 16.79 -5.18 10.24
N SER A 10 16.53 -4.12 9.47
CA SER A 10 15.23 -3.46 9.34
C SER A 10 14.15 -4.39 8.77
N CYS A 11 14.54 -5.47 8.10
CA CYS A 11 13.69 -6.56 7.62
C CYS A 11 14.36 -7.91 7.90
N SER A 12 13.60 -8.89 8.40
CA SER A 12 14.10 -10.25 8.61
C SER A 12 14.22 -11.00 7.28
N HIS A 13 15.34 -11.70 7.12
CA HIS A 13 15.68 -12.49 5.94
C HIS A 13 15.07 -13.90 5.96
N ASP A 14 14.66 -14.37 7.14
CA ASP A 14 14.19 -15.71 7.45
C ASP A 14 12.76 -15.72 8.03
N ALA A 15 12.06 -14.59 7.93
CA ALA A 15 10.70 -14.44 8.44
C ALA A 15 9.72 -15.42 7.78
N VAL A 16 8.99 -16.14 8.62
CA VAL A 16 7.87 -16.99 8.21
C VAL A 16 6.58 -16.37 8.75
N PRO A 17 5.63 -15.97 7.88
CA PRO A 17 4.36 -15.40 8.33
C PRO A 17 3.57 -16.35 9.22
N VAL A 18 2.97 -15.82 10.29
CA VAL A 18 2.22 -16.61 11.29
C VAL A 18 0.77 -16.16 11.35
N ILE A 19 -0.17 -17.09 11.27
CA ILE A 19 -1.59 -16.80 11.47
C ILE A 19 -1.84 -16.61 12.98
N LEU A 20 -2.24 -15.40 13.37
CA LEU A 20 -2.57 -15.05 14.75
C LEU A 20 -4.01 -15.41 15.12
N LYS A 21 -4.93 -15.24 14.16
CA LYS A 21 -6.36 -15.52 14.34
C LYS A 21 -6.99 -15.80 12.98
N GLU A 22 -7.89 -16.75 12.91
CA GLU A 22 -8.65 -17.01 11.68
C GLU A 22 -10.10 -17.42 11.93
N SER A 23 -10.92 -17.25 10.90
CA SER A 23 -12.25 -17.81 10.75
C SER A 23 -12.35 -18.53 9.40
N SER A 24 -13.55 -18.97 9.00
CA SER A 24 -13.79 -19.57 7.69
C SER A 24 -13.39 -18.64 6.53
N SER A 25 -13.72 -17.35 6.64
CA SER A 25 -13.50 -16.35 5.58
C SER A 25 -12.43 -15.33 5.92
N THR A 26 -11.95 -15.22 7.16
CA THR A 26 -10.99 -14.18 7.54
C THR A 26 -9.72 -14.74 8.15
N ALA A 27 -8.61 -13.99 8.06
CA ALA A 27 -7.39 -14.28 8.80
C ALA A 27 -6.64 -13.01 9.18
N TRP A 28 -5.96 -13.05 10.31
CA TRP A 28 -5.02 -12.02 10.77
C TRP A 28 -3.64 -12.65 10.90
N VAL A 29 -2.66 -12.05 10.23
CA VAL A 29 -1.31 -12.60 10.04
C VAL A 29 -0.28 -11.65 10.63
N ASP A 30 0.71 -12.19 11.33
CA ASP A 30 1.96 -11.50 11.65
C ASP A 30 2.97 -11.77 10.54
N GLY A 31 3.45 -10.72 9.90
CA GLY A 31 4.50 -10.80 8.87
C GLY A 31 5.89 -11.03 9.46
N CYS A 32 6.06 -10.99 10.78
CA CYS A 32 7.32 -11.23 11.49
C CYS A 32 8.48 -10.36 10.97
N ASN A 33 8.17 -9.11 10.59
CA ASN A 33 9.10 -8.15 9.96
C ASN A 33 9.73 -8.66 8.65
N GLY A 34 9.05 -9.59 7.96
CA GLY A 34 9.50 -10.17 6.71
C GLY A 34 9.37 -9.25 5.51
N LEU A 35 9.92 -9.72 4.40
CA LEU A 35 9.80 -9.07 3.10
C LEU A 35 8.32 -8.99 2.69
N GLY A 36 7.85 -7.80 2.30
CA GLY A 36 6.47 -7.59 1.86
C GLY A 36 6.02 -8.58 0.77
N PRO A 37 6.86 -8.93 -0.23
CA PRO A 37 6.53 -10.01 -1.17
C PRO A 37 6.30 -11.38 -0.55
N VAL A 38 7.07 -11.76 0.47
CA VAL A 38 6.90 -13.06 1.15
C VAL A 38 5.58 -13.08 1.90
N VAL A 39 5.33 -12.04 2.72
CA VAL A 39 4.10 -11.91 3.51
C VAL A 39 2.88 -11.80 2.60
N GLY A 40 2.98 -11.03 1.53
CA GLY A 40 1.87 -10.77 0.63
C GLY A 40 1.45 -11.96 -0.22
N ASN A 41 2.42 -12.74 -0.74
CA ASN A 41 2.09 -14.00 -1.43
C ASN A 41 1.41 -14.98 -0.47
N PHE A 42 1.94 -15.15 0.75
CA PHE A 42 1.33 -16.00 1.77
C PHE A 42 -0.12 -15.59 2.08
N CYS A 43 -0.35 -14.29 2.30
CA CYS A 43 -1.68 -13.79 2.67
C CYS A 43 -2.68 -13.90 1.52
N MET A 44 -2.25 -13.64 0.28
CA MET A 44 -3.11 -13.77 -0.89
C MET A 44 -3.46 -15.23 -1.16
N GLU A 45 -2.50 -16.15 -1.09
CA GLU A 45 -2.77 -17.59 -1.23
C GLU A 45 -3.74 -18.09 -0.14
N LEU A 46 -3.56 -17.62 1.10
CA LEU A 46 -4.50 -17.93 2.19
C LEU A 46 -5.91 -17.40 1.88
N ALA A 47 -6.02 -16.17 1.37
CA ALA A 47 -7.29 -15.57 1.00
C ALA A 47 -7.98 -16.33 -0.15
N ILE A 48 -7.24 -16.71 -1.20
CA ILE A 48 -7.72 -17.54 -2.31
C ILE A 48 -8.28 -18.87 -1.77
N ASN A 49 -7.51 -19.56 -0.93
CA ASN A 49 -7.91 -20.85 -0.37
C ASN A 49 -9.15 -20.77 0.51
N LYS A 50 -9.37 -19.65 1.21
CA LYS A 50 -10.58 -19.42 2.01
C LYS A 50 -11.77 -19.06 1.11
N ALA A 51 -11.59 -18.13 0.19
CA ALA A 51 -12.66 -17.65 -0.70
C ALA A 51 -13.27 -18.78 -1.54
N ARG A 52 -12.47 -19.73 -2.04
CA ARG A 52 -12.99 -20.90 -2.77
C ARG A 52 -13.94 -21.78 -1.96
N ARG A 53 -13.90 -21.72 -0.63
CA ARG A 53 -14.76 -22.50 0.26
C ARG A 53 -15.99 -21.73 0.73
N THR A 54 -15.91 -20.40 0.76
CA THR A 54 -16.90 -19.54 1.43
C THR A 54 -17.50 -18.47 0.52
N GLY A 55 -17.02 -18.34 -0.72
CA GLY A 55 -17.38 -17.27 -1.65
C GLY A 55 -16.61 -15.96 -1.45
N PHE A 56 -15.96 -15.79 -0.28
CA PHE A 56 -15.36 -14.52 0.11
C PHE A 56 -14.24 -14.73 1.13
N SER A 57 -13.13 -13.99 1.00
CA SER A 57 -12.13 -13.92 2.04
C SER A 57 -11.52 -12.54 2.23
N TRP A 58 -11.18 -12.23 3.49
CA TRP A 58 -10.39 -11.06 3.87
C TRP A 58 -9.24 -11.47 4.80
N VAL A 59 -8.01 -11.31 4.35
CA VAL A 59 -6.80 -11.56 5.12
C VAL A 59 -6.05 -10.25 5.35
N THR A 60 -5.71 -9.96 6.61
CA THR A 60 -4.90 -8.78 6.98
C THR A 60 -3.58 -9.21 7.58
N ALA A 61 -2.52 -8.46 7.29
CA ALA A 61 -1.18 -8.70 7.78
C ALA A 61 -0.65 -7.45 8.49
N LYS A 62 0.00 -7.64 9.64
CA LYS A 62 0.77 -6.59 10.32
C LYS A 62 2.27 -6.89 10.27
N GLY A 63 3.10 -5.89 10.57
CA GLY A 63 4.52 -6.11 10.77
C GLY A 63 5.24 -6.57 9.50
N CYS A 64 4.88 -6.00 8.36
CA CYS A 64 5.50 -6.30 7.07
C CYS A 64 6.35 -5.12 6.58
N SER A 65 7.22 -5.39 5.61
CA SER A 65 7.98 -4.37 4.87
C SER A 65 7.32 -4.03 3.53
N HIS A 66 7.99 -3.22 2.69
CA HIS A 66 7.50 -2.81 1.38
C HIS A 66 7.10 -4.02 0.51
N ASN A 67 5.91 -4.00 -0.07
CA ASN A 67 5.38 -5.07 -0.91
C ASN A 67 5.48 -4.81 -2.42
N GLY A 68 6.15 -3.75 -2.87
CA GLY A 68 6.35 -3.53 -4.30
C GLY A 68 5.05 -3.19 -5.03
N MET A 69 4.81 -3.87 -6.14
CA MET A 69 3.66 -3.63 -7.02
C MET A 69 2.43 -4.37 -6.48
N THR A 70 1.42 -3.62 -6.06
CA THR A 70 0.21 -4.14 -5.41
C THR A 70 -0.61 -5.04 -6.34
N SER A 71 -0.63 -4.73 -7.64
CA SER A 71 -1.30 -5.57 -8.65
C SER A 71 -0.75 -6.97 -8.79
N TRP A 72 0.51 -7.21 -8.42
CA TRP A 72 1.04 -8.57 -8.39
C TRP A 72 0.13 -9.48 -7.55
N TYR A 73 -0.21 -9.06 -6.33
CA TYR A 73 -1.00 -9.87 -5.41
C TYR A 73 -2.45 -10.02 -5.86
N SER A 74 -3.14 -8.92 -6.25
CA SER A 74 -4.50 -9.04 -6.76
C SER A 74 -4.58 -9.94 -7.99
N SER A 75 -3.57 -9.90 -8.87
CA SER A 75 -3.54 -10.72 -10.09
C SER A 75 -3.39 -12.22 -9.83
N LEU A 76 -2.90 -12.64 -8.65
CA LEU A 76 -2.83 -14.07 -8.31
C LEU A 76 -4.22 -14.72 -8.25
N ALA A 77 -5.25 -13.95 -7.89
CA ALA A 77 -6.63 -14.43 -7.87
C ALA A 77 -7.15 -14.80 -9.28
N LEU A 78 -6.67 -14.13 -10.33
CA LEU A 78 -7.07 -14.37 -11.72
C LEU A 78 -6.80 -15.80 -12.17
N LYS A 79 -5.67 -16.38 -11.72
CA LYS A 79 -5.30 -17.78 -12.02
C LYS A 79 -6.34 -18.80 -11.55
N HIS A 80 -7.22 -18.40 -10.65
CA HIS A 80 -8.27 -19.23 -10.08
C HIS A 80 -9.67 -18.80 -10.52
N GLY A 81 -9.79 -17.85 -11.46
CA GLY A 81 -11.08 -17.28 -11.87
C GLY A 81 -11.74 -16.45 -10.76
N LEU A 82 -10.95 -15.90 -9.83
CA LEU A 82 -11.42 -15.13 -8.69
C LEU A 82 -11.10 -13.64 -8.84
N VAL A 83 -11.90 -12.79 -8.21
CA VAL A 83 -11.61 -11.35 -8.09
C VAL A 83 -10.69 -11.14 -6.89
N GLY A 84 -9.58 -10.43 -7.10
CA GLY A 84 -8.63 -10.09 -6.06
C GLY A 84 -8.58 -8.58 -5.81
N LEU A 85 -8.56 -8.16 -4.55
CA LEU A 85 -8.26 -6.79 -4.15
C LEU A 85 -7.09 -6.78 -3.17
N THR A 86 -6.30 -5.71 -3.21
CA THR A 86 -5.20 -5.52 -2.28
C THR A 86 -5.09 -4.06 -1.87
N PHE A 87 -4.86 -3.86 -0.57
CA PHE A 87 -4.70 -2.56 0.06
C PHE A 87 -3.40 -2.58 0.86
N GLY A 88 -2.66 -1.48 0.86
CA GLY A 88 -1.44 -1.36 1.66
C GLY A 88 -1.35 0.01 2.32
N ASN A 89 -0.59 0.10 3.40
CA ASN A 89 -0.13 1.39 3.90
C ASN A 89 1.36 1.59 3.59
N THR A 90 1.80 2.84 3.72
CA THR A 90 3.20 3.23 3.51
C THR A 90 3.54 4.39 4.44
N PRO A 91 4.83 4.67 4.66
CA PRO A 91 5.32 5.87 5.32
C PRO A 91 4.67 7.17 4.86
N PRO A 92 4.57 8.21 5.72
CA PRO A 92 3.91 9.46 5.41
C PRO A 92 4.65 10.19 4.29
N VAL A 93 3.91 10.50 3.23
CA VAL A 93 4.39 11.20 2.05
C VAL A 93 3.32 12.11 1.45
N MET A 94 2.09 12.10 1.97
CA MET A 94 0.94 12.83 1.43
C MET A 94 0.32 13.74 2.50
N ALA A 95 0.10 15.00 2.12
CA ALA A 95 -0.65 15.94 2.95
C ALA A 95 -2.16 15.72 2.81
N PRO A 96 -2.92 15.69 3.92
CA PRO A 96 -4.38 15.82 3.87
C PRO A 96 -4.80 17.09 3.12
N THR A 97 -5.99 17.09 2.53
CA THR A 97 -6.50 18.24 1.79
C THR A 97 -6.54 19.50 2.67
N ARG A 98 -5.89 20.57 2.20
CA ARG A 98 -5.70 21.86 2.92
C ARG A 98 -4.74 21.79 4.12
N ALA A 99 -3.98 20.72 4.27
CA ALA A 99 -2.85 20.65 5.21
C ALA A 99 -1.53 20.96 4.50
N LYS A 100 -0.49 21.22 5.29
CA LYS A 100 0.88 21.48 4.81
C LYS A 100 1.88 20.38 5.18
N GLU A 101 1.48 19.44 6.04
CA GLU A 101 2.33 18.37 6.57
C GLU A 101 1.90 17.02 6.02
N ALA A 102 2.85 16.16 5.68
CA ALA A 102 2.59 14.80 5.25
C ALA A 102 2.18 13.93 6.43
N VAL A 103 0.98 13.34 6.35
CA VAL A 103 0.40 12.53 7.44
C VAL A 103 0.05 11.13 6.94
N LEU A 104 -0.29 10.99 5.65
CA LEU A 104 -0.72 9.72 5.06
C LEU A 104 0.32 9.19 4.08
N GLY A 105 0.30 7.89 3.84
CA GLY A 105 1.12 7.25 2.84
C GLY A 105 0.61 7.46 1.40
N PHE A 106 1.21 6.73 0.46
CA PHE A 106 0.71 6.55 -0.91
C PHE A 106 -0.62 5.81 -0.96
N SER A 107 -0.90 4.99 0.05
CA SER A 107 -2.14 4.22 0.20
C SER A 107 -2.57 3.49 -1.08
N PRO A 108 -1.78 2.49 -1.54
CA PRO A 108 -2.07 1.77 -2.76
C PRO A 108 -3.36 0.95 -2.69
N ILE A 109 -4.05 0.88 -3.83
CA ILE A 109 -5.23 0.06 -4.08
C ILE A 109 -5.03 -0.67 -5.40
N SER A 110 -5.23 -1.98 -5.37
CA SER A 110 -5.32 -2.78 -6.59
C SER A 110 -6.57 -3.63 -6.60
N ILE A 111 -7.17 -3.78 -7.78
CA ILE A 111 -8.22 -4.75 -8.08
C ILE A 111 -7.85 -5.50 -9.36
N ALA A 112 -8.05 -6.81 -9.33
CA ALA A 112 -7.96 -7.67 -10.49
C ALA A 112 -9.24 -8.50 -10.59
N ALA A 113 -9.86 -8.56 -11.76
CA ALA A 113 -11.06 -9.33 -12.00
C ALA A 113 -10.97 -10.09 -13.33
N PRO A 114 -11.34 -11.38 -13.36
CA PRO A 114 -11.31 -12.16 -14.58
C PRO A 114 -12.44 -11.72 -15.51
N VAL A 115 -12.18 -11.70 -16.81
CA VAL A 115 -13.21 -11.37 -17.83
C VAL A 115 -13.37 -12.54 -18.78
N LEU A 116 -14.62 -12.98 -19.00
CA LEU A 116 -14.90 -14.05 -19.94
C LEU A 116 -14.62 -13.59 -21.36
N SER A 117 -13.78 -14.33 -22.08
CA SER A 117 -13.51 -14.12 -23.52
C SER A 117 -12.78 -12.82 -23.87
N SER A 118 -12.10 -12.17 -22.91
CA SER A 118 -11.22 -11.03 -23.16
C SER A 118 -10.04 -11.00 -22.19
N ASP A 119 -9.23 -9.95 -22.28
CA ASP A 119 -8.17 -9.69 -21.29
C ASP A 119 -8.77 -9.40 -19.91
N ASP A 120 -8.08 -9.85 -18.86
CA ASP A 120 -8.45 -9.61 -17.48
C ASP A 120 -8.37 -8.12 -17.12
N LEU A 121 -9.26 -7.67 -16.24
CA LEU A 121 -9.20 -6.32 -15.69
C LEU A 121 -8.13 -6.28 -14.60
N ILE A 122 -7.12 -5.44 -14.74
CA ILE A 122 -6.17 -5.11 -13.68
C ILE A 122 -6.10 -3.59 -13.53
N PHE A 123 -6.42 -3.10 -12.33
CA PHE A 123 -6.33 -1.70 -11.97
C PHE A 123 -5.46 -1.56 -10.73
N ASP A 124 -4.41 -0.75 -10.81
CA ASP A 124 -3.45 -0.49 -9.73
C ASP A 124 -3.18 1.01 -9.65
N MET A 125 -3.41 1.60 -8.47
CA MET A 125 -3.14 3.01 -8.27
C MET A 125 -2.75 3.34 -6.83
N THR A 126 -2.18 4.52 -6.66
CA THR A 126 -1.97 5.18 -5.36
C THR A 126 -3.01 6.29 -5.17
N ALA A 127 -3.33 6.62 -3.93
CA ALA A 127 -4.24 7.72 -3.59
C ALA A 127 -3.57 9.11 -3.67
N THR A 128 -2.28 9.18 -4.02
CA THR A 128 -1.54 10.41 -4.32
C THR A 128 -1.72 10.85 -5.76
N ALA A 129 -1.57 12.15 -6.04
CA ALA A 129 -1.64 12.71 -7.39
C ALA A 129 -0.58 12.12 -8.34
N VAL A 130 0.59 11.78 -7.79
CA VAL A 130 1.70 11.21 -8.54
C VAL A 130 2.53 10.28 -7.64
N SER A 131 3.36 9.43 -8.23
CA SER A 131 4.34 8.63 -7.49
C SER A 131 5.63 9.43 -7.24
N VAL A 132 6.31 9.17 -6.11
CA VAL A 132 7.63 9.77 -5.83
C VAL A 132 8.66 9.41 -6.91
N GLY A 133 8.53 8.24 -7.55
CA GLY A 133 9.39 7.84 -8.66
C GLY A 133 9.32 8.81 -9.85
N LYS A 134 8.12 9.28 -10.21
CA LYS A 134 7.94 10.28 -11.27
C LYS A 134 8.54 11.65 -10.92
N ILE A 135 8.48 12.05 -9.65
CA ILE A 135 9.17 13.28 -9.19
C ILE A 135 10.69 13.15 -9.39
N HIS A 136 11.27 12.01 -8.99
CA HIS A 136 12.70 11.75 -9.20
C HIS A 136 13.08 11.71 -10.69
N GLU A 137 12.20 11.18 -11.54
CA GLU A 137 12.39 11.17 -12.99
C GLU A 137 12.46 12.60 -13.54
N HIS A 138 11.51 13.47 -13.17
CA HIS A 138 11.50 14.88 -13.58
C HIS A 138 12.72 15.62 -13.08
N HIS A 139 13.12 15.39 -11.83
CA HIS A 139 14.36 15.94 -11.27
C HIS A 139 15.59 15.55 -12.09
N LYS A 140 15.74 14.26 -12.43
CA LYS A 140 16.86 13.75 -13.23
C LYS A 140 16.87 14.31 -14.65
N LYS A 141 15.69 14.52 -15.24
CA LYS A 141 15.53 15.08 -16.59
C LYS A 141 15.59 16.61 -16.62
N GLY A 142 15.62 17.28 -15.47
CA GLY A 142 15.53 18.74 -15.39
C GLY A 142 14.20 19.29 -15.88
N LEU A 143 13.13 18.51 -15.80
CA LEU A 143 11.78 18.91 -16.24
C LEU A 143 10.96 19.45 -15.06
N PRO A 144 10.11 20.47 -15.27
CA PRO A 144 9.17 20.93 -14.24
C PRO A 144 8.10 19.87 -13.96
N LEU A 145 7.59 19.84 -12.74
CA LEU A 145 6.44 19.01 -12.36
C LEU A 145 5.14 19.67 -12.84
N ASP A 146 4.11 18.85 -13.08
CA ASP A 146 2.77 19.36 -13.30
C ASP A 146 2.21 19.99 -12.02
N GLU A 147 1.37 21.01 -12.20
CA GLU A 147 0.66 21.61 -11.08
C GLU A 147 -0.20 20.58 -10.36
N GLY A 148 -0.15 20.62 -9.03
CA GLY A 148 -0.98 19.76 -8.20
C GLY A 148 -0.36 18.41 -7.85
N TRP A 149 0.92 18.18 -8.16
CA TRP A 149 1.63 16.96 -7.80
C TRP A 149 2.21 16.98 -6.38
N ALA A 150 2.81 18.10 -5.98
CA ALA A 150 3.56 18.21 -4.74
C ALA A 150 3.44 19.60 -4.10
N LEU A 151 3.72 19.64 -2.79
CA LEU A 151 3.92 20.87 -2.02
C LEU A 151 5.42 21.15 -1.88
N GLY A 152 5.79 22.42 -1.84
CA GLY A 152 7.12 22.90 -1.49
C GLY A 152 7.29 23.04 0.03
N PRO A 153 8.50 23.42 0.49
CA PRO A 153 8.80 23.61 1.92
C PRO A 153 7.94 24.68 2.61
N ASP A 154 7.36 25.60 1.84
CA ASP A 154 6.44 26.64 2.31
C ASP A 154 4.98 26.14 2.45
N GLY A 155 4.71 24.88 2.12
CA GLY A 155 3.38 24.28 2.14
C GLY A 155 2.49 24.70 0.97
N LYS A 156 3.02 25.38 -0.05
CA LYS A 156 2.29 25.74 -1.28
C LYS A 156 2.62 24.76 -2.39
N THR A 157 1.76 24.68 -3.39
CA THR A 157 2.00 23.85 -4.58
C THR A 157 3.28 24.31 -5.28
N THR A 158 4.10 23.35 -5.70
CA THR A 158 5.35 23.63 -6.42
C THR A 158 5.42 22.82 -7.71
N THR A 159 6.01 23.44 -8.74
CA THR A 159 6.40 22.79 -10.00
C THR A 159 7.91 22.53 -10.06
N ASP A 160 8.67 22.95 -9.05
CA ASP A 160 10.11 22.64 -8.96
C ASP A 160 10.31 21.24 -8.34
N PRO A 161 10.89 20.28 -9.10
CA PRO A 161 11.17 18.95 -8.58
C PRO A 161 12.13 18.96 -7.39
N THR A 162 13.04 19.92 -7.29
CA THR A 162 14.00 20.01 -6.17
C THR A 162 13.28 20.39 -4.89
N ALA A 163 12.47 21.45 -4.91
CA ALA A 163 11.63 21.85 -3.80
C ALA A 163 10.68 20.73 -3.35
N ALA A 164 10.07 20.00 -4.29
CA ALA A 164 9.18 18.88 -3.97
C ALA A 164 9.90 17.73 -3.24
N LEU A 165 11.11 17.35 -3.70
CA LEU A 165 11.91 16.31 -3.06
C LEU A 165 12.41 16.70 -1.67
N GLN A 166 12.66 17.99 -1.43
CA GLN A 166 13.02 18.51 -0.11
C GLN A 166 11.83 18.48 0.85
N ALA A 167 10.65 18.90 0.39
CA ALA A 167 9.43 18.93 1.18
C ALA A 167 8.88 17.53 1.49
N LYS A 168 9.14 16.55 0.61
CA LYS A 168 8.66 15.15 0.72
C LYS A 168 7.14 15.06 0.94
N CYS A 169 6.40 16.00 0.36
CA CYS A 169 4.99 16.18 0.62
C CYS A 169 4.22 16.23 -0.70
N LEU A 170 3.53 15.14 -1.01
CA LEU A 170 2.70 14.98 -2.19
C LEU A 170 1.27 15.42 -1.91
N MET A 171 0.59 15.82 -2.98
CA MET A 171 -0.83 16.11 -2.96
C MET A 171 -1.65 14.82 -3.15
N PRO A 172 -2.86 14.75 -2.58
CA PRO A 172 -3.79 13.66 -2.88
C PRO A 172 -4.25 13.65 -4.34
N LEU A 173 -4.74 12.50 -4.80
CA LEU A 173 -5.35 12.35 -6.12
C LEU A 173 -6.48 13.38 -6.29
N GLY A 174 -6.40 14.15 -7.38
CA GLY A 174 -7.26 15.29 -7.65
C GLY A 174 -6.63 16.65 -7.32
N GLY A 175 -5.41 16.68 -6.78
CA GLY A 175 -4.62 17.90 -6.58
C GLY A 175 -5.35 18.93 -5.72
N THR A 176 -5.67 20.10 -6.29
CA THR A 176 -6.42 21.16 -5.60
C THR A 176 -7.85 20.74 -5.23
N SER A 177 -8.44 19.79 -5.95
CA SER A 177 -9.69 19.09 -5.62
C SER A 177 -9.43 17.72 -4.95
N GLY A 178 -8.30 17.58 -4.25
CA GLY A 178 -7.78 16.31 -3.72
C GLY A 178 -8.57 15.69 -2.57
N TYR A 179 -9.69 16.27 -2.13
CA TYR A 179 -10.51 15.71 -1.05
C TYR A 179 -11.02 14.29 -1.34
N LYS A 180 -11.19 13.93 -2.61
CA LYS A 180 -11.54 12.55 -3.03
C LYS A 180 -10.37 11.59 -2.84
N GLY A 181 -9.18 11.95 -3.33
CA GLY A 181 -7.95 11.17 -3.11
C GLY A 181 -7.61 11.04 -1.63
N TYR A 182 -7.77 12.11 -0.86
CA TYR A 182 -7.60 12.10 0.59
C TYR A 182 -8.59 11.14 1.28
N GLY A 183 -9.89 11.23 0.97
CA GLY A 183 -10.89 10.32 1.50
C GLY A 183 -10.58 8.87 1.15
N LEU A 184 -10.12 8.62 -0.07
CA LEU A 184 -9.71 7.29 -0.50
C LEU A 184 -8.49 6.76 0.27
N ALA A 185 -7.48 7.60 0.49
CA ALA A 185 -6.31 7.24 1.29
C ALA A 185 -6.69 6.86 2.73
N LEU A 186 -7.64 7.58 3.34
CA LEU A 186 -8.16 7.24 4.67
C LEU A 186 -8.86 5.88 4.70
N VAL A 187 -9.65 5.56 3.66
CA VAL A 187 -10.28 4.24 3.54
C VAL A 187 -9.20 3.16 3.49
N VAL A 188 -8.20 3.31 2.62
CA VAL A 188 -7.10 2.35 2.51
C VAL A 188 -6.36 2.18 3.82
N GLU A 189 -5.98 3.28 4.48
CA GLU A 189 -5.26 3.23 5.73
C GLU A 189 -6.09 2.54 6.83
N THR A 190 -7.41 2.74 6.83
CA THR A 190 -8.32 2.03 7.74
C THR A 190 -8.34 0.53 7.43
N LEU A 191 -8.43 0.16 6.15
CA LEU A 191 -8.52 -1.22 5.73
C LEU A 191 -7.21 -2.00 5.84
N SER A 192 -6.05 -1.34 5.72
CA SER A 192 -4.73 -1.98 5.73
C SER A 192 -4.02 -1.90 7.07
N ALA A 193 -4.08 -0.77 7.77
CA ALA A 193 -3.39 -0.58 9.04
C ALA A 193 -4.32 -0.82 10.23
N ILE A 194 -5.45 -0.11 10.29
CA ILE A 194 -6.37 -0.19 11.45
C ILE A 194 -6.94 -1.61 11.59
N LEU A 195 -7.45 -2.18 10.49
CA LEU A 195 -8.01 -3.53 10.48
C LEU A 195 -6.97 -4.62 10.74
N ALA A 196 -5.70 -4.39 10.39
CA ALA A 196 -4.60 -5.29 10.73
C ALA A 196 -4.17 -5.21 12.22
N GLY A 197 -4.96 -4.54 13.08
CA GLY A 197 -4.70 -4.45 14.51
C GLY A 197 -3.55 -3.51 14.87
N MET A 198 -3.12 -2.66 13.93
CA MET A 198 -1.95 -1.81 14.14
C MET A 198 -2.21 -0.65 15.11
N LEU A 199 -3.48 -0.33 15.43
CA LEU A 199 -3.81 0.60 16.52
C LEU A 199 -3.21 0.18 17.88
N CYS A 200 -3.00 -1.12 18.10
CA CYS A 200 -2.49 -1.64 19.35
C CYS A 200 -0.97 -1.87 19.35
N CYS A 201 -0.29 -1.88 18.19
CA CYS A 201 1.11 -2.33 18.11
C CYS A 201 2.02 -1.66 17.05
N ALA A 202 1.53 -0.83 16.12
CA ALA A 202 2.40 -0.23 15.10
C ALA A 202 1.78 1.00 14.43
N SER A 203 2.55 2.08 14.36
CA SER A 203 2.57 3.05 13.26
C SER A 203 1.35 3.17 12.31
N PHE A 204 0.48 4.15 12.57
CA PHE A 204 -0.51 4.67 11.61
C PHE A 204 -0.18 6.13 11.28
N GLY A 205 -0.40 6.53 10.03
CA GLY A 205 -0.16 7.90 9.59
C GLY A 205 1.24 8.40 9.99
N PRO A 206 1.37 9.52 10.73
CA PRO A 206 2.67 10.15 11.02
C PRO A 206 3.61 9.29 11.86
N LYS A 207 3.10 8.20 12.45
CA LYS A 207 3.89 7.25 13.25
C LYS A 207 4.56 6.16 12.39
N VAL A 208 4.27 6.07 11.10
CA VAL A 208 4.98 5.16 10.18
C VAL A 208 6.37 5.70 9.87
N ARG A 209 7.41 4.86 10.04
CA ARG A 209 8.80 5.27 9.84
C ARG A 209 9.02 5.79 8.43
N SER A 210 9.93 6.74 8.22
CA SER A 210 10.28 7.19 6.86
C SER A 210 11.04 6.11 6.09
N TRP A 211 10.92 6.12 4.75
CA TRP A 211 11.75 5.26 3.88
C TRP A 211 13.25 5.59 3.94
N ILE A 212 13.62 6.78 4.43
CA ILE A 212 14.97 7.35 4.31
C ILE A 212 15.75 7.33 5.64
N SER A 213 15.10 7.01 6.77
CA SER A 213 15.79 6.89 8.06
C SER A 213 16.60 5.60 8.12
N GLN A 214 17.92 5.71 8.33
CA GLN A 214 18.86 4.59 8.56
C GLN A 214 18.74 4.05 10.00
N ASP A 215 17.52 3.80 10.46
CA ASP A 215 17.28 3.26 11.79
C ASP A 215 16.92 1.78 11.68
N ASP A 216 17.43 0.97 12.62
CA ASP A 216 17.18 -0.49 12.72
C ASP A 216 15.73 -0.82 13.13
N THR A 217 14.85 0.18 13.19
CA THR A 217 13.45 0.02 13.59
C THR A 217 12.65 -0.68 12.49
N PRO A 218 11.88 -1.75 12.77
CA PRO A 218 11.02 -2.43 11.79
C PRO A 218 10.10 -1.49 11.01
N ALA A 219 9.82 -1.80 9.74
CA ALA A 219 8.98 -0.95 8.88
C ALA A 219 7.55 -0.87 9.43
N GLY A 220 7.08 -1.99 9.99
CA GLY A 220 5.81 -2.08 10.68
C GLY A 220 4.67 -1.63 9.80
N LEU A 221 4.58 -2.13 8.56
CA LEU A 221 3.48 -1.83 7.64
C LEU A 221 2.34 -2.84 7.81
N GLY A 222 1.17 -2.45 7.32
CA GLY A 222 -0.07 -3.21 7.26
C GLY A 222 -0.54 -3.39 5.83
N GLN A 223 -1.03 -4.59 5.54
CA GLN A 223 -1.47 -5.00 4.21
C GLN A 223 -2.76 -5.81 4.34
N SER A 224 -3.65 -5.67 3.36
CA SER A 224 -4.92 -6.38 3.32
C SER A 224 -5.18 -6.96 1.94
N TYR A 225 -5.68 -8.18 1.93
CA TYR A 225 -5.91 -9.00 0.76
C TYR A 225 -7.35 -9.51 0.80
N VAL A 226 -8.12 -9.17 -0.21
CA VAL A 226 -9.53 -9.59 -0.32
C VAL A 226 -9.67 -10.42 -1.57
N VAL A 227 -10.39 -11.54 -1.47
CA VAL A 227 -10.68 -12.40 -2.61
C VAL A 227 -12.16 -12.70 -2.62
N ILE A 228 -12.78 -12.60 -3.79
CA ILE A 228 -14.21 -12.82 -4.00
C ILE A 228 -14.35 -13.87 -5.10
N ASP A 229 -15.16 -14.89 -4.85
CA ASP A 229 -15.53 -15.89 -5.85
C ASP A 229 -16.86 -15.48 -6.49
N PRO A 230 -16.86 -15.06 -7.77
CA PRO A 230 -18.08 -14.66 -8.46
C PRO A 230 -19.14 -15.77 -8.53
N GLY A 231 -18.72 -17.05 -8.55
CA GLY A 231 -19.63 -18.19 -8.68
C GLY A 231 -20.53 -18.43 -7.46
N PHE A 232 -20.27 -17.74 -6.35
CA PHE A 232 -21.17 -17.73 -5.18
C PHE A 232 -22.31 -16.71 -5.29
N PHE A 233 -22.27 -15.81 -6.28
CA PHE A 233 -23.27 -14.75 -6.48
C PHE A 233 -24.16 -14.99 -7.69
N ALA A 234 -23.61 -15.52 -8.79
CA ALA A 234 -24.33 -15.80 -10.03
C ALA A 234 -23.68 -16.94 -10.83
#